data_AF-A0A2J7RDS9-F1
#
_entry.id   AF-A0A2J7RDS9-F1
#
_cell.length_a   1.000
_cell.length_b   1.000
_cell.length_c   1.000
_cell.angle_alpha   90.00
_cell.angle_beta   90.00
_cell.angle_gamma   90.00
#
_symmetry.space_group_name_H-M   'P 1'
#
loop_
_entity.id
_entity.type
_entity.pdbx_description
1 polymer ?
#
loop_
_entity_poly.entity_id
_entity_poly.type
_entity_poly.pdbx_seq_one_letter_code
_entity_poly.pdbx_strand_id
1 'polypeptide(L)'
;MADLREQRVCIKFCFKLGKTAAETHQMLKQALGENNLGQTQTSNWYKRFKNGRTSTDDDRSGRPSKGKTPENVAKVRDLILQDRRLTIQDLCNTLGLSYGTCQRILSEELDVRRIAAKSVPQLLQNEQKQHRLEVCRELQQQLQEDPNFLSKVVTGDEIVPHPPYSPDLAPCDFFLFPKMKIKLKGRRFDTVEEIRAETQTVLNTLTKKDFQDAFEK
;
A
#
# COMPACT_ATOMS: atom_id res chain seq x y z
N MET A 1 -39.94 -18.40 3.68
CA MET A 1 -39.82 -17.66 4.95
C MET A 1 -39.36 -16.25 4.58
N ALA A 2 -40.13 -15.21 4.93
CA ALA A 2 -39.71 -13.83 4.66
C ALA A 2 -38.45 -13.52 5.47
N ASP A 3 -37.40 -13.02 4.82
CA ASP A 3 -36.13 -12.74 5.50
C ASP A 3 -36.35 -11.65 6.56
N LEU A 4 -35.85 -11.87 7.78
CA LEU A 4 -35.97 -10.91 8.88
C LEU A 4 -35.41 -9.55 8.49
N ARG A 5 -34.43 -9.53 7.58
CA ARG A 5 -33.86 -8.32 7.00
C ARG A 5 -34.88 -7.55 6.15
N GLU A 6 -35.63 -8.23 5.29
CA GLU A 6 -36.67 -7.62 4.44
C GLU A 6 -37.75 -6.95 5.30
N GLN A 7 -38.18 -7.61 6.38
CA GLN A 7 -39.17 -7.03 7.28
C GLN A 7 -38.65 -5.76 7.99
N ARG A 8 -37.36 -5.71 8.35
CA ARG A 8 -36.73 -4.51 8.92
C ARG A 8 -36.64 -3.36 7.90
N VAL A 9 -36.42 -3.68 6.63
CA VAL A 9 -36.48 -2.69 5.53
C VAL A 9 -37.90 -2.11 5.42
N CYS A 10 -38.94 -2.94 5.51
CA CYS A 10 -40.32 -2.48 5.53
C CYS A 10 -40.62 -1.59 6.75
N ILE A 11 -40.10 -1.91 7.94
CA ILE A 11 -40.23 -1.04 9.13
C ILE A 11 -39.59 0.32 8.88
N LYS A 12 -38.38 0.36 8.30
CA LYS A 12 -37.68 1.59 7.95
C LYS A 12 -38.44 2.42 6.92
N PHE A 13 -39.07 1.76 5.94
CA PHE A 13 -39.93 2.39 4.95
C PHE A 13 -41.16 3.04 5.60
N CYS A 14 -41.89 2.31 6.45
CA CYS A 14 -43.04 2.85 7.17
C CYS A 14 -42.68 4.02 8.09
N PHE A 15 -41.52 3.97 8.75
CA PHE A 15 -40.99 5.10 9.52
C PHE A 15 -40.76 6.34 8.65
N LYS A 16 -40.14 6.18 7.48
CA LYS A 16 -39.93 7.29 6.52
C LYS A 16 -41.23 7.87 5.96
N LEU A 17 -42.28 7.05 5.85
CA LEU A 17 -43.63 7.49 5.48
C LEU A 17 -44.39 8.18 6.62
N GLY A 18 -43.79 8.34 7.81
CA GLY A 18 -44.42 8.98 8.96
C GLY A 18 -45.48 8.12 9.65
N LYS A 19 -45.56 6.81 9.34
CA LYS A 19 -46.47 5.88 10.03
C LYS A 19 -45.98 5.62 11.45
N THR A 20 -46.90 5.43 12.39
CA THR A 20 -46.58 5.07 13.77
C THR A 20 -46.09 3.63 13.87
N ALA A 21 -45.46 3.27 14.99
CA ALA A 21 -44.99 1.89 15.22
C ALA A 21 -46.13 0.86 15.25
N ALA A 22 -47.31 1.24 15.74
CA ALA A 22 -48.48 0.37 15.80
C ALA A 22 -49.05 0.11 14.40
N GLU A 23 -49.21 1.17 13.58
CA GLU A 23 -49.63 1.05 12.18
C GLU A 23 -48.62 0.22 11.37
N THR A 24 -47.33 0.43 11.60
CA THR A 24 -46.27 -0.33 10.95
C THR A 24 -46.39 -1.84 11.23
N HIS A 25 -46.67 -2.23 12.47
CA HIS A 25 -46.89 -3.64 12.81
C HIS A 25 -48.17 -4.20 12.17
N GLN A 26 -49.24 -3.41 12.13
CA GLN A 26 -50.49 -3.83 11.47
C GLN A 26 -50.31 -4.03 9.97
N MET A 27 -49.58 -3.13 9.30
CA MET A 27 -49.22 -3.26 7.88
C MET A 27 -48.34 -4.50 7.62
N LEU A 28 -47.36 -4.76 8.49
CA LEU A 28 -46.54 -5.97 8.39
C LEU A 28 -47.36 -7.25 8.59
N LYS A 29 -48.28 -7.25 9.56
CA LYS A 29 -49.16 -8.40 9.82
C LYS A 29 -50.13 -8.65 8.65
N GLN A 30 -50.64 -7.60 8.03
CA GLN A 30 -51.50 -7.70 6.85
C GLN A 30 -50.74 -8.25 5.63
N ALA A 31 -49.50 -7.82 5.42
CA ALA A 31 -48.70 -8.21 4.25
C ALA A 31 -48.02 -9.59 4.39
N LEU A 32 -47.59 -9.97 5.60
CA LEU A 32 -46.74 -11.16 5.83
C LEU A 32 -47.44 -12.27 6.65
N GLY A 33 -48.70 -12.07 7.05
CA GLY A 33 -49.49 -13.07 7.77
C GLY A 33 -48.82 -13.52 9.07
N GLU A 34 -48.81 -14.82 9.36
CA GLU A 34 -48.22 -15.36 10.60
C GLU A 34 -46.68 -15.32 10.65
N ASN A 35 -46.01 -15.05 9.53
CA ASN A 35 -44.54 -15.02 9.45
C ASN A 35 -43.95 -13.62 9.71
N ASN A 36 -44.69 -12.71 10.35
CA ASN A 36 -44.28 -11.33 10.61
C ASN A 36 -43.48 -11.17 11.92
N LEU A 37 -42.68 -10.10 12.01
CA LEU A 37 -42.03 -9.66 13.24
C LEU A 37 -43.07 -9.29 14.31
N GLY A 38 -42.97 -9.92 15.47
CA GLY A 38 -43.80 -9.61 16.62
C GLY A 38 -43.78 -8.12 17.01
N GLN A 39 -44.88 -7.65 17.60
CA GLN A 39 -45.11 -6.23 17.90
C GLN A 39 -43.96 -5.56 18.66
N THR A 40 -43.37 -6.25 19.64
CA THR A 40 -42.23 -5.76 20.42
C THR A 40 -40.98 -5.58 19.57
N GLN A 41 -40.69 -6.52 18.65
CA GLN A 41 -39.54 -6.43 17.74
C GLN A 41 -39.73 -5.28 16.75
N THR A 42 -40.93 -5.13 16.21
CA THR A 42 -41.29 -4.03 15.31
C THR A 42 -41.14 -2.66 16.01
N SER A 43 -41.63 -2.54 17.25
CA SER A 43 -41.48 -1.32 18.04
C SER A 43 -40.01 -1.00 18.37
N ASN A 44 -39.21 -2.01 18.70
CA ASN A 44 -37.78 -1.83 18.98
C ASN A 44 -37.01 -1.37 17.75
N TRP A 45 -37.25 -1.96 16.58
CA TRP A 45 -36.64 -1.51 15.32
C TRP A 45 -37.10 -0.11 14.92
N TYR A 46 -38.39 0.17 15.07
CA TYR A 46 -38.94 1.51 14.82
C TYR A 46 -38.27 2.56 15.72
N LYS A 47 -38.10 2.28 17.03
CA LYS A 47 -37.37 3.15 17.97
C LYS A 47 -35.90 3.33 17.55
N ARG A 48 -35.22 2.27 17.10
CA ARG A 48 -33.83 2.36 16.59
C ARG A 48 -33.74 3.32 15.40
N PHE A 49 -34.67 3.27 14.45
CA PHE A 49 -34.71 4.21 13.31
C PHE A 49 -35.07 5.63 13.75
N LYS A 50 -35.99 5.79 14.71
CA LYS A 50 -36.31 7.08 15.33
C LYS A 50 -35.09 7.73 16.01
N ASN A 51 -34.22 6.92 16.60
CA ASN A 51 -32.98 7.35 17.24
C ASN A 51 -31.80 7.51 16.25
N GLY A 52 -32.07 7.61 14.94
CA GLY A 52 -31.06 7.95 13.93
C GLY A 52 -30.29 6.78 13.32
N ARG A 53 -30.56 5.52 13.69
CA ARG A 53 -29.97 4.35 13.02
C ARG A 53 -30.44 4.30 11.56
N THR A 54 -29.55 4.00 10.63
CA THR A 54 -29.90 3.80 9.22
C THR A 54 -29.71 2.36 8.74
N SER A 55 -28.92 1.55 9.44
CA SER A 55 -28.70 0.14 9.11
C SER A 55 -29.86 -0.77 9.55
N THR A 56 -30.24 -1.71 8.68
CA THR A 56 -31.22 -2.78 8.94
C THR A 56 -30.58 -4.08 9.44
N ASP A 57 -29.25 -4.14 9.42
CA ASP A 57 -28.47 -5.27 9.93
C ASP A 57 -28.27 -5.11 11.44
N ASP A 58 -28.15 -6.22 12.17
CA ASP A 58 -27.85 -6.18 13.61
C ASP A 58 -26.36 -5.86 13.85
N ASP A 59 -26.09 -5.04 14.86
CA ASP A 59 -24.72 -4.86 15.36
C ASP A 59 -24.34 -6.10 16.16
N ARG A 60 -23.68 -7.06 15.51
CA ARG A 60 -23.14 -8.22 16.21
C ARG A 60 -21.84 -7.81 16.88
N SER A 61 -21.86 -7.67 18.20
CA SER A 61 -20.63 -7.64 18.99
C SER A 61 -19.97 -9.01 18.91
N GLY A 62 -18.89 -9.11 18.14
CA GLY A 62 -18.06 -10.31 18.11
C GLY A 62 -17.42 -10.58 19.47
N ARG A 63 -16.83 -11.78 19.63
CA ARG A 63 -16.02 -12.11 20.81
C ARG A 63 -14.82 -11.15 20.87
N PRO A 64 -14.54 -10.51 22.02
CA PRO A 64 -13.34 -9.70 22.19
C PRO A 64 -12.09 -10.53 21.88
N SER A 65 -11.22 -10.01 21.00
CA SER A 65 -9.95 -10.67 20.71
C SER A 65 -9.05 -10.57 21.93
N LYS A 66 -8.75 -11.70 22.56
CA LYS A 66 -7.84 -11.74 23.71
C LYS A 66 -6.38 -11.41 23.35
N GLY A 67 -6.01 -11.60 22.09
CA GLY A 67 -4.62 -11.43 21.63
C GLY A 67 -4.30 -10.02 21.11
N LYS A 68 -5.30 -9.29 20.59
CA LYS A 68 -5.13 -7.94 20.03
C LYS A 68 -5.42 -6.84 21.05
N THR A 69 -4.87 -6.97 22.25
CA THR A 69 -4.98 -5.87 23.21
C THR A 69 -4.13 -4.69 22.72
N PRO A 70 -4.50 -3.43 23.03
CA PRO A 70 -3.69 -2.26 22.68
C PRO A 70 -2.24 -2.38 23.17
N GLU A 71 -2.04 -3.03 24.31
CA GLU A 71 -0.71 -3.33 24.87
C GLU A 71 0.10 -4.26 23.97
N ASN A 72 -0.49 -5.37 23.50
CA ASN A 72 0.22 -6.31 22.61
C ASN A 72 0.52 -5.67 21.25
N VAL A 73 -0.38 -4.83 20.75
CA VAL A 73 -0.17 -4.06 19.51
C VAL A 73 1.02 -3.11 19.67
N ALA A 74 1.11 -2.39 20.79
CA ALA A 74 2.24 -1.52 21.09
C ALA A 74 3.56 -2.30 21.17
N LYS A 75 3.58 -3.43 21.90
CA LYS A 75 4.79 -4.29 22.00
C LYS A 75 5.26 -4.82 20.64
N VAL A 76 4.34 -5.28 19.79
CA VAL A 76 4.69 -5.72 18.42
C VAL A 76 5.25 -4.56 17.61
N ARG A 77 4.66 -3.37 17.71
CA ARG A 77 5.11 -2.16 17.02
C ARG A 77 6.54 -1.80 17.44
N ASP A 78 6.82 -1.79 18.73
CA ASP A 78 8.13 -1.41 19.27
C ASP A 78 9.22 -2.36 18.80
N LEU A 79 8.96 -3.68 18.82
CA LEU A 79 9.91 -4.68 18.30
C LEU A 79 10.20 -4.50 16.81
N ILE A 80 9.18 -4.25 15.99
CA ILE A 80 9.36 -4.01 14.54
C ILE A 80 10.10 -2.70 14.27
N LEU A 81 9.91 -1.66 15.09
CA LEU A 81 10.65 -0.41 14.95
C LEU A 81 12.12 -0.56 15.32
N GLN A 82 12.45 -1.45 16.27
CA GLN A 82 13.83 -1.80 16.62
C GLN A 82 14.51 -2.64 15.53
N ASP A 83 13.85 -3.71 15.06
CA ASP A 83 14.35 -4.52 13.96
C ASP A 83 13.21 -4.95 13.01
N ARG A 84 13.25 -4.38 11.80
CA ARG A 84 12.27 -4.67 10.74
C ARG A 84 12.48 -6.03 10.06
N ARG A 85 13.54 -6.77 10.41
CA ARG A 85 13.85 -8.10 9.85
C ARG A 85 13.30 -9.24 10.69
N LEU A 86 12.73 -8.95 11.87
CA LEU A 86 12.13 -9.96 12.73
C LEU A 86 11.05 -10.74 11.98
N THR A 87 11.09 -12.07 12.14
CA THR A 87 10.04 -12.94 11.62
C THR A 87 8.83 -12.92 12.54
N ILE A 88 7.68 -13.36 12.01
CA ILE A 88 6.49 -13.57 12.84
C ILE A 88 6.79 -14.57 13.97
N GLN A 89 7.65 -15.56 13.71
CA GLN A 89 8.04 -16.54 14.72
C GLN A 89 8.87 -15.91 15.84
N ASP A 90 9.79 -14.99 15.53
CA ASP A 90 10.57 -14.26 16.54
C ASP A 90 9.65 -13.44 17.45
N LEU A 91 8.65 -12.77 16.87
CA LEU A 91 7.63 -12.05 17.63
C LEU A 91 6.80 -12.98 18.54
N CYS A 92 6.43 -14.15 18.05
CA CYS A 92 5.69 -15.15 18.83
C CYS A 92 6.52 -15.62 20.03
N ASN A 93 7.78 -15.96 19.80
CA ASN A 93 8.69 -16.42 20.83
C ASN A 93 8.97 -15.34 21.89
N THR A 94 9.07 -14.08 21.45
CA THR A 94 9.36 -12.94 22.34
C THR A 94 8.14 -12.53 23.17
N LEU A 95 6.95 -12.51 22.57
CA LEU A 95 5.73 -11.98 23.22
C LEU A 95 4.81 -13.06 23.78
N GLY A 96 5.10 -14.35 23.54
CA GLY A 96 4.24 -15.47 23.95
C GLY A 96 2.89 -15.46 23.24
N LEU A 97 2.79 -14.84 22.07
CA LEU A 97 1.56 -14.73 21.29
C LEU A 97 1.48 -15.83 20.24
N SER A 98 0.25 -16.19 19.86
CA SER A 98 0.06 -17.12 18.74
C SER A 98 0.47 -16.48 17.41
N TYR A 99 0.96 -17.31 16.48
CA TYR A 99 1.32 -16.88 15.12
C TYR A 99 0.21 -16.08 14.45
N GLY A 100 -1.04 -16.57 14.51
CA GLY A 100 -2.18 -15.88 13.92
C GLY A 100 -2.50 -14.55 14.59
N THR A 101 -2.19 -14.39 15.88
CA THR A 101 -2.32 -13.09 16.57
C THR A 101 -1.27 -12.11 16.06
N CYS A 102 0.01 -12.49 16.04
CA CYS A 102 1.09 -11.64 15.53
C CYS A 102 0.86 -11.26 14.06
N GLN A 103 0.49 -12.21 13.21
CA GLN A 103 0.19 -11.96 11.81
C GLN A 103 -0.92 -10.91 11.63
N ARG A 104 -2.05 -11.06 12.35
CA ARG A 104 -3.16 -10.10 12.24
C ARG A 104 -2.80 -8.73 12.82
N ILE A 105 -2.03 -8.67 13.91
CA ILE A 105 -1.56 -7.39 14.45
C ILE A 105 -0.72 -6.67 13.38
N LEU A 106 0.20 -7.38 12.74
CA LEU A 106 1.03 -6.82 11.67
C LEU A 106 0.18 -6.34 10.48
N SER A 107 -0.72 -7.18 9.95
CA SER A 107 -1.45 -6.86 8.72
C SER A 107 -2.68 -5.96 8.91
N GLU A 108 -3.40 -6.08 10.02
CA GLU A 108 -4.69 -5.40 10.22
C GLU A 108 -4.58 -4.18 11.16
N GLU A 109 -3.73 -4.22 12.18
CA GLU A 109 -3.61 -3.11 13.15
C GLU A 109 -2.47 -2.15 12.79
N LEU A 110 -1.35 -2.67 12.27
CA LEU A 110 -0.17 -1.88 11.90
C LEU A 110 -0.04 -1.62 10.40
N ASP A 111 -0.84 -2.29 9.55
CA ASP A 111 -0.77 -2.27 8.08
C ASP A 111 0.66 -2.46 7.53
N VAL A 112 1.47 -3.27 8.21
CA VAL A 112 2.83 -3.59 7.75
C VAL A 112 2.81 -4.76 6.79
N ARG A 113 3.64 -4.67 5.75
CA ARG A 113 3.78 -5.70 4.73
C ARG A 113 5.23 -6.12 4.62
N ARG A 114 5.43 -7.41 4.35
CA ARG A 114 6.76 -7.93 4.06
C ARG A 114 7.20 -7.44 2.68
N ILE A 115 8.25 -6.63 2.65
CA ILE A 115 8.91 -6.20 1.41
C ILE A 115 10.21 -6.99 1.29
N ALA A 116 10.48 -7.51 0.09
CA ALA A 116 11.75 -8.17 -0.18
C ALA A 116 12.90 -7.15 -0.05
N ALA A 117 14.00 -7.55 0.59
CA ALA A 117 15.18 -6.71 0.68
C ALA A 117 15.67 -6.37 -0.74
N LYS A 118 16.02 -5.09 -0.96
CA LYS A 118 16.66 -4.65 -2.20
C LYS A 118 18.16 -4.92 -2.09
N SER A 119 18.72 -5.60 -3.09
CA SER A 119 20.17 -5.76 -3.19
C SER A 119 20.83 -4.40 -3.39
N VAL A 120 21.88 -4.13 -2.62
CA VAL A 120 22.67 -2.89 -2.70
C VAL A 120 24.02 -3.22 -3.31
N PRO A 121 24.53 -2.40 -4.26
CA PRO A 121 25.79 -2.68 -4.96
C PRO A 121 27.00 -2.90 -4.04
N GLN A 122 27.08 -2.15 -2.93
CA GLN A 122 28.21 -2.19 -2.00
C GLN A 122 27.79 -1.75 -0.59
N LEU A 123 28.40 -2.34 0.44
CA LEU A 123 28.34 -1.80 1.81
C LEU A 123 29.37 -0.68 1.94
N LEU A 124 28.90 0.56 1.90
CA LEU A 124 29.76 1.74 1.94
C LEU A 124 30.27 2.02 3.36
N GLN A 125 31.54 2.39 3.45
CA GLN A 125 32.14 2.97 4.64
C GLN A 125 31.65 4.40 4.86
N ASN A 126 31.82 4.92 6.10
CA ASN A 126 31.34 6.26 6.44
C ASN A 126 32.02 7.35 5.60
N GLU A 127 33.32 7.23 5.35
CA GLU A 127 34.08 8.15 4.48
C GLU A 127 33.53 8.17 3.05
N GLN A 128 33.24 6.99 2.48
CA GLN A 128 32.64 6.88 1.14
C GLN A 128 31.25 7.50 1.07
N LYS A 129 30.43 7.34 2.12
CA LYS A 129 29.11 7.99 2.21
C LYS A 129 29.24 9.51 2.28
N GLN A 130 30.19 9.99 3.08
CA GLN A 130 30.43 11.42 3.25
C GLN A 130 30.90 12.06 1.94
N HIS A 131 31.88 11.43 1.27
CA HIS A 131 32.36 11.87 -0.03
C HIS A 131 31.25 11.86 -1.10
N ARG A 132 30.41 10.82 -1.12
CA ARG A 132 29.22 10.79 -2.00
C ARG A 132 28.29 11.98 -1.78
N LEU A 133 28.05 12.36 -0.51
CA LEU A 133 27.19 13.50 -0.18
C LEU A 133 27.81 14.82 -0.62
N GLU A 134 29.12 14.97 -0.47
CA GLU A 134 29.87 16.17 -0.91
C GLU A 134 29.77 16.34 -2.42
N VAL A 135 30.08 15.30 -3.19
CA VAL A 135 29.97 15.34 -4.67
C VAL A 135 28.54 15.66 -5.12
N CYS A 136 27.52 15.05 -4.52
CA CYS A 136 26.14 15.36 -4.88
C CYS A 136 25.76 16.82 -4.57
N ARG A 137 26.28 17.41 -3.48
CA ARG A 137 26.02 18.81 -3.13
C ARG A 137 26.73 19.76 -4.09
N GLU A 138 27.97 19.48 -4.45
CA GLU A 138 28.72 20.26 -5.44
C GLU A 138 28.00 20.27 -6.79
N LEU A 139 27.55 19.10 -7.27
CA LEU A 139 26.76 18.99 -8.49
C LEU A 139 25.45 19.78 -8.42
N GLN A 140 24.76 19.72 -7.28
CA GLN A 140 23.53 20.46 -7.08
C GLN A 140 23.78 21.98 -7.12
N GLN A 141 24.88 22.45 -6.52
CA GLN A 141 25.28 23.85 -6.56
C GLN A 141 25.63 24.30 -7.98
N GLN A 142 26.41 23.52 -8.72
CA GLN A 142 26.76 23.83 -10.12
C GLN A 142 25.52 23.95 -11.01
N LEU A 143 24.53 23.07 -10.83
CA LEU A 143 23.26 23.14 -11.54
C LEU A 143 22.42 24.38 -11.19
N GLN A 144 22.56 24.90 -9.97
CA GLN A 144 21.89 26.13 -9.54
C GLN A 144 22.59 27.38 -10.07
N GLU A 145 23.92 27.37 -10.13
CA GLU A 145 24.73 28.50 -10.57
C GLU A 145 24.77 28.64 -12.10
N ASP A 146 24.83 27.53 -12.83
CA ASP A 146 24.89 27.51 -14.29
C ASP A 146 23.76 26.64 -14.89
N PRO A 147 22.68 27.26 -15.38
CA PRO A 147 21.60 26.55 -16.08
C PRO A 147 22.07 25.79 -17.34
N ASN A 148 23.22 26.15 -17.92
CA ASN A 148 23.79 25.51 -19.10
C ASN A 148 24.86 24.46 -18.76
N PHE A 149 25.10 24.15 -17.48
CA PHE A 149 26.12 23.20 -17.05
C PHE A 149 26.00 21.85 -17.77
N LEU A 150 24.78 21.28 -17.84
CA LEU A 150 24.55 19.99 -18.51
C LEU A 150 24.89 20.04 -20.01
N SER A 151 24.70 21.18 -20.68
CA SER A 151 25.08 21.32 -22.09
C SER A 151 26.59 21.23 -22.27
N LYS A 152 27.37 21.83 -21.36
CA LYS A 152 28.84 21.77 -21.36
C LYS A 152 29.38 20.36 -21.08
N VAL A 153 28.69 19.62 -20.22
CA VAL A 153 28.99 18.20 -19.96
C VAL A 153 28.79 17.37 -21.24
N VAL A 154 27.71 17.62 -21.99
CA VAL A 154 27.43 16.89 -23.24
C VAL A 154 28.46 17.20 -24.33
N THR A 155 28.95 18.44 -24.41
CA THR A 155 30.00 18.83 -25.36
C THR A 155 31.40 18.38 -24.94
N GLY A 156 31.57 17.93 -23.69
CA GLY A 156 32.84 17.44 -23.15
C GLY A 156 33.74 18.53 -22.60
N ASP A 157 33.22 19.74 -22.40
CA ASP A 157 33.96 20.87 -21.83
C ASP A 157 34.11 20.75 -20.29
N GLU A 158 33.23 19.98 -19.66
CA GLU A 158 33.17 19.77 -18.21
C GLU A 158 33.03 18.27 -17.88
N ILE A 159 33.71 17.82 -16.82
CA ILE A 159 33.60 16.44 -16.32
C ILE A 159 32.76 16.44 -15.04
N VAL A 160 31.69 15.67 -15.05
CA VAL A 160 30.84 15.46 -13.86
C VAL A 160 31.61 14.60 -12.85
N PRO A 161 31.92 15.09 -11.63
CA PRO A 161 32.49 14.25 -10.59
C PRO A 161 31.56 13.07 -10.29
N HIS A 162 32.12 11.85 -10.27
CA HIS A 162 31.36 10.63 -10.02
C HIS A 162 31.97 9.87 -8.83
N PRO A 163 31.24 9.72 -7.72
CA PRO A 163 31.80 9.09 -6.53
C PRO A 163 31.84 7.55 -6.66
N PRO A 164 32.80 6.87 -6.01
CA PRO A 164 32.94 5.42 -6.09
C PRO A 164 31.67 4.65 -5.73
N TYR A 165 31.44 3.51 -6.38
CA TYR A 165 30.33 2.58 -6.11
C TYR A 165 28.94 3.22 -6.15
N SER A 166 28.72 4.16 -7.09
CA SER A 166 27.47 4.93 -7.17
C SER A 166 26.72 4.73 -8.49
N PRO A 167 26.33 3.49 -8.85
CA PRO A 167 25.56 3.23 -10.06
C PRO A 167 24.17 3.88 -10.00
N ASP A 168 23.68 4.23 -8.80
CA ASP A 168 22.46 5.01 -8.62
C ASP A 168 22.59 6.48 -9.09
N LEU A 169 23.81 6.96 -9.33
CA LEU A 169 24.08 8.30 -9.88
C LEU A 169 24.46 8.26 -11.38
N ALA A 170 24.57 7.06 -11.97
CA ALA A 170 24.92 6.90 -13.38
C ALA A 170 23.65 6.63 -14.22
N PRO A 171 23.25 7.54 -15.15
CA PRO A 171 22.05 7.38 -15.96
C PRO A 171 22.03 6.08 -16.78
N CYS A 172 23.21 5.61 -17.18
CA CYS A 172 23.34 4.32 -17.86
C CYS A 172 22.88 3.16 -16.96
N ASP A 173 23.25 3.16 -15.69
CA ASP A 173 22.97 2.09 -14.73
C ASP A 173 21.55 2.10 -14.19
N PHE A 174 21.01 3.27 -13.80
CA PHE A 174 19.68 3.32 -13.20
C PHE A 174 18.54 3.46 -14.22
N PHE A 175 18.82 3.92 -15.44
CA PHE A 175 17.78 4.17 -16.47
C PHE A 175 17.95 3.31 -17.72
N LEU A 176 19.09 3.42 -18.41
CA LEU A 176 19.26 2.84 -19.75
C LEU A 176 19.38 1.30 -19.72
N PHE A 177 20.31 0.76 -18.94
CA PHE A 177 20.54 -0.69 -18.86
C PHE A 177 19.32 -1.45 -18.33
N PRO A 178 18.55 -0.97 -17.33
CA PRO A 178 17.31 -1.63 -16.93
C PRO A 178 16.29 -1.78 -18.07
N LYS A 179 16.08 -0.74 -18.89
CA LYS A 179 15.16 -0.81 -20.04
C LYS A 179 15.61 -1.85 -21.07
N MET A 180 16.91 -1.91 -21.37
CA MET A 180 17.47 -2.97 -22.23
C MET A 180 17.32 -4.35 -21.61
N LYS A 181 17.74 -4.52 -20.35
CA LYS A 181 17.70 -5.80 -19.63
C LYS A 181 16.29 -6.37 -19.59
N ILE A 182 15.25 -5.54 -19.37
CA ILE A 182 13.85 -6.00 -19.37
C ILE A 182 13.47 -6.64 -20.71
N LYS A 183 13.89 -6.04 -21.83
CA LYS A 183 13.57 -6.53 -23.18
C LYS A 183 14.37 -7.78 -23.58
N LEU A 184 15.59 -7.90 -23.08
CA LEU A 184 16.48 -9.04 -23.36
C LEU A 184 16.25 -10.21 -22.40
N LYS A 185 15.65 -9.97 -21.22
CA LYS A 185 15.49 -10.98 -20.16
C LYS A 185 14.70 -12.19 -20.64
N GLY A 186 15.26 -13.37 -20.40
CA GLY A 186 14.61 -14.66 -20.70
C GLY A 186 14.67 -15.08 -22.17
N ARG A 187 15.31 -14.28 -23.03
CA ARG A 187 15.53 -14.61 -24.44
C ARG A 187 16.90 -15.25 -24.63
N ARG A 188 17.00 -16.12 -25.63
CA ARG A 188 18.27 -16.63 -26.16
C ARG A 188 18.47 -16.04 -27.54
N PHE A 189 19.71 -15.73 -27.86
CA PHE A 189 20.12 -15.17 -29.14
C PHE A 189 21.22 -16.05 -29.68
N ASP A 190 21.09 -16.46 -30.94
CA ASP A 190 22.06 -17.35 -31.56
C ASP A 190 23.21 -16.56 -32.20
N THR A 191 22.99 -15.27 -32.48
CA THR A 191 23.96 -14.37 -33.13
C THR A 191 24.07 -13.02 -32.42
N VAL A 192 25.20 -12.33 -32.64
CA VAL A 192 25.43 -10.98 -32.08
C VAL A 192 24.59 -9.93 -32.80
N GLU A 193 24.30 -10.17 -34.08
CA GLU A 193 23.47 -9.34 -34.95
C GLU A 193 22.05 -9.24 -34.42
N GLU A 194 21.48 -10.36 -33.97
CA GLU A 194 20.17 -10.40 -33.31
C GLU A 194 20.16 -9.56 -32.02
N ILE A 195 21.20 -9.70 -31.18
CA ILE A 195 21.33 -8.92 -29.94
C ILE A 195 21.40 -7.42 -30.26
N ARG A 196 22.18 -7.05 -31.29
CA ARG A 196 22.33 -5.66 -31.72
C ARG A 196 21.01 -5.10 -32.26
N ALA A 197 20.32 -5.84 -33.11
CA ALA A 197 19.03 -5.43 -33.67
C ALA A 197 18.00 -5.16 -32.57
N GLU A 198 17.88 -6.08 -31.62
CA GLU A 198 16.95 -5.94 -30.49
C GLU A 198 17.33 -4.80 -29.56
N THR A 199 18.61 -4.66 -29.25
CA THR A 199 19.10 -3.53 -28.45
C THR A 199 18.81 -2.21 -29.16
N GLN A 200 19.02 -2.13 -30.47
CA GLN A 200 18.72 -0.95 -31.27
C GLN A 200 17.22 -0.62 -31.27
N THR A 201 16.34 -1.63 -31.32
CA THR A 201 14.90 -1.42 -31.18
C THR A 201 14.57 -0.75 -29.84
N VAL A 202 15.19 -1.16 -28.73
CA VAL A 202 14.99 -0.49 -27.44
C VAL A 202 15.46 0.95 -27.49
N LEU A 203 16.66 1.21 -28.01
CA LEU A 203 17.20 2.58 -28.10
C LEU A 203 16.30 3.50 -28.92
N ASN A 204 15.78 3.02 -30.05
CA ASN A 204 14.89 3.78 -30.93
C ASN A 204 13.54 4.12 -30.28
N THR A 205 13.13 3.37 -29.25
CA THR A 205 11.88 3.64 -28.51
C THR A 205 12.05 4.70 -27.42
N LEU A 206 13.28 5.06 -27.04
CA LEU A 206 13.53 6.03 -25.99
C LEU A 206 13.30 7.45 -26.51
N THR A 207 12.39 8.17 -25.86
CA THR A 207 12.13 9.58 -26.16
C THR A 207 12.94 10.51 -25.27
N LYS A 208 13.06 11.79 -25.67
CA LYS A 208 13.63 12.83 -24.80
C LYS A 208 12.88 12.92 -23.46
N LYS A 209 11.55 12.77 -23.51
CA LYS A 209 10.70 12.79 -22.32
C LYS A 209 11.02 11.63 -21.38
N ASP A 210 11.16 10.41 -21.90
CA ASP A 210 11.55 9.24 -21.09
C ASP A 210 12.83 9.49 -20.28
N PHE A 211 13.80 10.17 -20.89
CA PHE A 211 15.06 10.50 -20.24
C PHE A 211 14.88 11.60 -19.19
N GLN A 212 14.12 12.66 -19.47
CA GLN A 212 13.83 13.72 -18.51
C GLN A 212 13.08 13.19 -17.28
N ASP A 213 12.01 12.42 -17.51
CA ASP A 213 11.21 11.77 -16.46
C ASP A 213 12.06 10.84 -15.56
N ALA A 214 13.23 10.38 -16.02
CA ALA A 214 14.13 9.54 -15.23
C ALA A 214 14.80 10.29 -14.07
N PHE A 215 14.89 11.63 -14.15
CA PHE A 215 15.51 12.49 -13.14
C PHE A 215 14.49 13.19 -12.23
N GLU A 216 13.19 13.06 -12.48
CA GLU A 216 12.11 13.74 -11.75
C GLU A 216 11.42 12.85 -10.69
N LYS A 217 12.04 11.73 -10.31
CA LYS A 217 11.43 10.70 -9.43
C LYS A 217 11.58 10.93 -7.94
#